data_AF-A0AAW6T1H2-F1
#
_entry.id   AF-A0AAW6T1H2-F1
#
_cell.length_a   1.000
_cell.length_b   1.000
_cell.length_c   1.000
_cell.angle_alpha   90.00
_cell.angle_beta   90.00
_cell.angle_gamma   90.00
#
_symmetry.space_group_name_H-M   'P 1'
#
loop_
_entity.id
_entity.type
_entity.pdbx_description
1 polymer ?
#
loop_
_entity_poly.entity_id
_entity_poly.type
_entity_poly.pdbx_seq_one_letter_code
_entity_poly.pdbx_strand_id
1 'polypeptide(L)'
;MINLSVEIDSTLLTWLEKNYMSLDKWDDYFENYCEQNGINLPKASFVDFPDEISKDDLERLRRQVDFLNTRKEDSIAHINRFFPKVEEDIAHNLKVVLLPFGKINYGPTIGYQLYSIFPDSNLVETYLFLIHIYYHEISFINYTQRSLYVSENNHKKEDYLDYLKLLIQNEGIGNYAVIKDLETLKKQITSNYKYNYFKYANKINDKNLLVKCLETLNQISRMSNDNFEKYYKKINHIIKSEELPAINIIGLHMANSIAKAFGESTLIQVYKVEPDNFFNLYKESGDPYVDFIKDVYQPIKI
;
A
#
# COMPACT_ATOMS: atom_id res chain seq x y z
N MET A 1 21.19 8.12 4.32
CA MET A 1 20.62 7.11 3.41
C MET A 1 19.77 6.14 4.22
N ILE A 2 18.64 5.67 3.66
CA ILE A 2 17.87 4.60 4.28
C ILE A 2 18.37 3.28 3.72
N ASN A 3 18.91 2.43 4.60
CA ASN A 3 19.44 1.11 4.27
C ASN A 3 18.41 0.06 4.68
N LEU A 4 17.53 -0.31 3.75
CA LEU A 4 16.55 -1.36 3.95
C LEU A 4 17.20 -2.74 3.78
N SER A 5 17.09 -3.57 4.81
CA SER A 5 17.38 -5.01 4.75
C SER A 5 16.08 -5.77 4.90
N VAL A 6 15.88 -6.81 4.10
CA VAL A 6 14.64 -7.60 4.11
C VAL A 6 14.93 -9.06 4.46
N GLU A 7 14.10 -9.62 5.34
CA GLU A 7 13.96 -11.05 5.59
C GLU A 7 12.61 -11.52 5.04
N ILE A 8 12.61 -12.57 4.22
CA ILE A 8 11.39 -13.23 3.76
C ILE A 8 11.19 -14.47 4.63
N ASP A 9 10.19 -14.44 5.51
CA ASP A 9 9.86 -15.55 6.41
C ASP A 9 8.72 -16.40 5.82
N SER A 10 9.06 -17.62 5.42
CA SER A 10 8.12 -18.62 4.88
C SER A 10 7.74 -19.71 5.88
N THR A 11 7.89 -19.46 7.20
CA THR A 11 7.60 -20.43 8.26
C THR A 11 6.14 -20.87 8.23
N LEU A 12 5.20 -19.95 8.04
CA LEU A 12 3.77 -20.25 7.97
C LEU A 12 3.43 -21.16 6.77
N LEU A 13 4.04 -20.92 5.60
CA LEU A 13 3.89 -21.83 4.45
C LEU A 13 4.49 -23.20 4.74
N THR A 14 5.67 -23.25 5.37
CA THR A 14 6.33 -24.52 5.72
C THR A 14 5.49 -25.35 6.68
N TRP A 15 4.77 -24.71 7.61
CA TRP A 15 3.81 -25.37 8.47
C TRP A 15 2.60 -25.86 7.67
N LEU A 16 2.04 -25.02 6.79
CA LEU A 16 0.87 -25.36 5.98
C LEU A 16 1.15 -26.61 5.14
N GLU A 17 2.30 -26.68 4.47
CA GLU A 17 2.67 -27.85 3.65
C GLU A 17 2.72 -29.17 4.41
N LYS A 18 3.09 -29.12 5.69
CA LYS A 18 3.15 -30.31 6.56
C LYS A 18 1.79 -30.69 7.13
N ASN A 19 0.85 -29.74 7.21
CA ASN A 19 -0.39 -29.86 7.97
C ASN A 19 -1.64 -29.47 7.16
N TYR A 20 -1.58 -29.36 5.84
CA TYR A 20 -2.71 -28.90 5.01
C TYR A 20 -3.95 -29.81 5.07
N MET A 21 -3.82 -31.03 5.61
CA MET A 21 -4.94 -31.94 5.91
C MET A 21 -5.52 -31.76 7.32
N SER A 22 -4.99 -30.83 8.13
CA SER A 22 -5.36 -30.57 9.52
C SER A 22 -5.38 -29.06 9.80
N LEU A 23 -6.16 -28.33 8.99
CA LEU A 23 -6.31 -26.87 9.08
C LEU A 23 -7.02 -26.41 10.36
N ASP A 24 -7.66 -27.33 11.08
CA ASP A 24 -8.25 -27.09 12.40
C ASP A 24 -7.23 -26.58 13.43
N LYS A 25 -5.93 -26.79 13.19
CA LYS A 25 -4.83 -26.33 14.04
C LYS A 25 -4.17 -25.03 13.58
N TRP A 26 -4.65 -24.44 12.48
CA TRP A 26 -4.03 -23.26 11.90
C TRP A 26 -4.07 -22.07 12.85
N ASP A 27 -5.25 -21.75 13.39
CA ASP A 27 -5.44 -20.56 14.24
C ASP A 27 -4.53 -20.64 15.48
N ASP A 28 -4.52 -21.79 16.18
CA ASP A 28 -3.61 -22.02 17.31
C ASP A 28 -2.13 -21.85 16.92
N TYR A 29 -1.72 -22.39 15.77
CA TYR A 29 -0.33 -22.27 15.31
C TYR A 29 0.03 -20.83 14.93
N PHE A 30 -0.88 -20.14 14.24
CA PHE A 30 -0.69 -18.76 13.80
C PHE A 30 -0.64 -17.80 14.99
N GLU A 31 -1.52 -17.98 15.98
CA GLU A 31 -1.49 -17.23 17.24
C GLU A 31 -0.17 -17.45 18.00
N ASN A 32 0.26 -18.71 18.17
CA ASN A 32 1.53 -19.04 18.80
C ASN A 32 2.73 -18.42 18.04
N TYR A 33 2.73 -18.46 16.70
CA TYR A 33 3.75 -17.82 15.89
C TYR A 33 3.77 -16.30 16.12
N CYS A 34 2.60 -15.67 16.19
CA CYS A 34 2.48 -14.24 16.43
C CYS A 34 2.99 -13.86 17.83
N GLU A 35 2.62 -14.60 18.87
CA GLU A 35 3.10 -14.39 20.23
C GLU A 35 4.63 -14.52 20.32
N GLN A 36 5.20 -15.57 19.72
CA GLN A 36 6.66 -15.80 19.70
C GLN A 36 7.44 -14.70 18.98
N ASN A 37 6.81 -14.04 18.01
CA ASN A 37 7.42 -12.94 17.23
C ASN A 37 6.96 -11.55 17.72
N GLY A 38 6.23 -11.45 18.83
CA GLY A 38 5.76 -10.18 19.38
C GLY A 38 4.76 -9.43 18.49
N ILE A 39 4.05 -10.15 17.62
CA ILE A 39 3.08 -9.58 16.69
C ILE A 39 1.75 -9.41 17.42
N ASN A 40 1.32 -8.16 17.60
CA ASN A 40 0.00 -7.88 18.15
C ASN A 40 -1.04 -7.77 17.03
N LEU A 41 -1.90 -8.77 16.90
CA LEU A 41 -2.95 -8.78 15.90
C LEU A 41 -4.29 -8.33 16.47
N PRO A 42 -5.10 -7.55 15.72
CA PRO A 42 -6.51 -7.38 16.06
C PRO A 42 -7.24 -8.74 16.05
N LYS A 43 -8.29 -8.87 16.86
CA LYS A 43 -9.18 -10.05 16.87
C LYS A 43 -9.97 -10.13 15.56
N ALA A 44 -9.38 -10.71 14.53
CA ALA A 44 -9.97 -10.94 13.22
C ALA A 44 -9.39 -12.21 12.59
N SER A 45 -10.16 -12.87 11.72
CA SER A 45 -9.63 -13.94 10.87
C SER A 45 -8.76 -13.33 9.77
N PHE A 46 -7.50 -13.76 9.70
CA PHE A 46 -6.52 -13.26 8.72
C PHE A 46 -6.41 -14.12 7.47
N VAL A 47 -7.03 -15.28 7.44
CA VAL A 47 -6.87 -16.29 6.36
C VAL A 47 -8.24 -16.74 5.85
N ASP A 48 -8.31 -17.02 4.55
CA ASP A 48 -9.45 -17.69 3.90
C ASP A 48 -8.97 -18.95 3.20
N PHE A 49 -8.96 -20.08 3.91
CA PHE A 49 -8.63 -21.33 3.26
C PHE A 49 -9.76 -21.79 2.34
N PRO A 50 -9.46 -22.29 1.13
CA PRO A 50 -10.43 -23.03 0.36
C PRO A 50 -10.81 -24.32 1.08
N ASP A 51 -11.98 -24.88 0.73
CA ASP A 51 -12.47 -26.16 1.29
C ASP A 51 -11.46 -27.31 1.15
N GLU A 52 -10.68 -27.29 0.06
CA GLU A 52 -9.57 -28.21 -0.17
C GLU A 52 -8.32 -27.45 -0.64
N ILE A 53 -7.18 -27.76 -0.03
CA ILE A 53 -5.86 -27.30 -0.49
C ILE A 53 -5.18 -28.44 -1.24
N SER A 54 -4.85 -28.21 -2.52
CA SER A 54 -4.17 -29.20 -3.34
C SER A 54 -2.64 -29.12 -3.20
N LYS A 55 -1.94 -30.19 -3.57
CA LYS A 55 -0.48 -30.16 -3.68
C LYS A 55 0.01 -29.15 -4.73
N ASP A 56 -0.77 -28.93 -5.79
CA ASP A 56 -0.46 -27.94 -6.82
C ASP A 56 -0.55 -26.51 -6.28
N ASP A 57 -1.46 -26.24 -5.34
CA ASP A 57 -1.54 -24.95 -4.65
C ASP A 57 -0.29 -24.67 -3.83
N LEU A 58 0.14 -25.66 -3.04
CA LEU A 58 1.35 -25.59 -2.24
C LEU A 58 2.60 -25.38 -3.10
N GLU A 59 2.71 -26.10 -4.22
CA GLU A 59 3.80 -25.94 -5.18
C GLU A 59 3.80 -24.54 -5.82
N ARG A 60 2.63 -23.99 -6.16
CA ARG A 60 2.52 -22.61 -6.68
C ARG A 60 2.89 -21.56 -5.65
N LEU A 61 2.55 -21.78 -4.37
CA LEU A 61 2.99 -20.92 -3.27
C LEU A 61 4.51 -21.01 -3.06
N ARG A 62 5.10 -22.21 -3.10
CA ARG A 62 6.56 -22.40 -3.01
C ARG A 62 7.28 -21.62 -4.10
N ARG A 63 6.81 -21.71 -5.35
CA ARG A 63 7.39 -20.95 -6.47
C ARG A 63 7.37 -19.44 -6.24
N GLN A 64 6.33 -18.91 -5.60
CA GLN A 64 6.30 -17.51 -5.19
C GLN A 64 7.40 -17.20 -4.17
N VAL A 65 7.54 -18.03 -3.13
CA VAL A 65 8.59 -17.87 -2.12
C VAL A 65 9.98 -17.87 -2.75
N ASP A 66 10.26 -18.84 -3.63
CA ASP A 66 11.55 -18.95 -4.31
C ASP A 66 11.82 -17.73 -5.20
N PHE A 67 10.80 -17.27 -5.92
CA PHE A 67 10.89 -16.08 -6.77
C PHE A 67 11.18 -14.82 -5.95
N LEU A 68 10.46 -14.60 -4.84
CA LEU A 68 10.67 -13.46 -3.96
C LEU A 68 12.07 -13.48 -3.32
N ASN A 69 12.53 -14.64 -2.83
CA ASN A 69 13.86 -14.78 -2.25
C ASN A 69 14.97 -14.49 -3.26
N THR A 70 14.84 -14.99 -4.50
CA THR A 70 15.83 -14.78 -5.55
C THR A 70 15.89 -13.32 -6.01
N ARG A 71 14.77 -12.58 -5.89
CA ARG A 71 14.64 -11.20 -6.37
C ARG A 71 14.68 -10.15 -5.26
N LYS A 72 14.94 -10.55 -4.02
CA LYS A 72 14.87 -9.67 -2.84
C LYS A 72 15.79 -8.45 -2.92
N GLU A 73 17.02 -8.63 -3.39
CA GLU A 73 17.96 -7.51 -3.53
C GLU A 73 17.56 -6.60 -4.71
N ASP A 74 17.04 -7.19 -5.79
CA ASP A 74 16.51 -6.45 -6.94
C ASP A 74 15.29 -5.59 -6.53
N SER A 75 14.38 -6.11 -5.69
CA SER A 75 13.21 -5.36 -5.23
C SER A 75 13.59 -4.17 -4.35
N ILE A 76 14.59 -4.32 -3.49
CA ILE A 76 15.12 -3.21 -2.68
C ILE A 76 15.72 -2.14 -3.61
N ALA A 77 16.59 -2.53 -4.54
CA ALA A 77 17.19 -1.60 -5.49
C ALA A 77 16.13 -0.87 -6.34
N HIS A 78 15.05 -1.56 -6.71
CA HIS A 78 13.94 -1.01 -7.49
C HIS A 78 13.26 0.17 -6.79
N ILE A 79 13.02 0.06 -5.49
CA ILE A 79 12.30 1.09 -4.71
C ILE A 79 13.22 2.14 -4.10
N ASN A 80 14.49 1.83 -3.86
CA ASN A 80 15.45 2.72 -3.20
C ASN A 80 15.54 4.11 -3.85
N ARG A 81 15.34 4.21 -5.17
CA ARG A 81 15.33 5.49 -5.89
C ARG A 81 14.20 6.44 -5.52
N PHE A 82 13.16 5.94 -4.84
CA PHE A 82 12.04 6.71 -4.32
C PHE A 82 12.14 6.93 -2.80
N PHE A 83 13.15 6.36 -2.13
CA PHE A 83 13.34 6.58 -0.70
C PHE A 83 13.77 8.01 -0.43
N PRO A 84 13.29 8.59 0.68
CA PRO A 84 13.61 9.96 0.98
C PRO A 84 15.07 10.16 1.33
N LYS A 85 15.56 11.37 1.05
CA LYS A 85 16.84 11.82 1.60
C LYS A 85 16.67 12.08 3.09
N VAL A 86 17.57 11.48 3.88
CA VAL A 86 17.62 11.58 5.34
C VAL A 86 18.95 12.19 5.76
N GLU A 87 18.93 12.96 6.85
CA GLU A 87 20.11 13.66 7.38
C GLU A 87 21.15 12.67 7.95
N GLU A 88 20.67 11.62 8.59
CA GLU A 88 21.47 10.54 9.17
C GLU A 88 21.10 9.21 8.52
N ASP A 89 22.06 8.28 8.44
CA ASP A 89 21.80 6.94 7.90
C ASP A 89 20.86 6.17 8.82
N ILE A 90 19.76 5.64 8.25
CA ILE A 90 18.79 4.82 8.97
C ILE A 90 18.93 3.38 8.48
N ALA A 91 19.40 2.49 9.35
CA ALA A 91 19.34 1.05 9.09
C ALA A 91 17.94 0.55 9.48
N HIS A 92 17.23 -0.04 8.52
CA HIS A 92 15.89 -0.58 8.75
C HIS A 92 15.83 -2.05 8.34
N ASN A 93 15.43 -2.91 9.28
CA ASN A 93 15.24 -4.33 9.01
C ASN A 93 13.74 -4.61 8.92
N LEU A 94 13.31 -5.11 7.78
CA LEU A 94 11.92 -5.49 7.52
C LEU A 94 11.81 -7.02 7.44
N LYS A 95 11.03 -7.60 8.34
CA LYS A 95 10.62 -9.00 8.27
C LYS A 95 9.26 -9.12 7.58
N VAL A 96 9.26 -9.75 6.41
CA VAL A 96 8.07 -10.02 5.60
C VAL A 96 7.67 -11.46 5.81
N VAL A 97 6.59 -11.68 6.55
CA VAL A 97 6.05 -13.02 6.80
C VAL A 97 5.03 -13.35 5.73
N LEU A 98 5.30 -14.40 4.99
CA LEU A 98 4.40 -14.87 3.95
C LEU A 98 3.22 -15.59 4.59
N LEU A 99 2.03 -15.02 4.43
CA LEU A 99 0.76 -15.54 4.93
C LEU A 99 0.01 -16.24 3.79
N PRO A 100 0.09 -17.57 3.66
CA PRO A 100 -0.62 -18.29 2.62
C PRO A 100 -2.13 -18.13 2.77
N PHE A 101 -2.82 -17.81 1.68
CA PHE A 101 -4.27 -17.56 1.64
C PHE A 101 -4.74 -16.40 2.56
N GLY A 102 -3.85 -15.44 2.85
CA GLY A 102 -4.16 -14.31 3.71
C GLY A 102 -5.22 -13.37 3.10
N LYS A 103 -6.19 -12.92 3.89
CA LYS A 103 -7.24 -11.97 3.47
C LYS A 103 -6.73 -10.55 3.25
N ILE A 104 -5.71 -10.15 4.02
CA ILE A 104 -5.18 -8.79 4.02
C ILE A 104 -3.67 -8.80 4.21
N ASN A 105 -3.01 -7.84 3.58
CA ASN A 105 -1.64 -7.47 3.94
C ASN A 105 -1.71 -6.51 5.12
N TYR A 106 -0.86 -6.72 6.12
CA TYR A 106 -0.96 -5.97 7.38
C TYR A 106 0.42 -5.75 7.99
N GLY A 107 0.73 -4.49 8.31
CA GLY A 107 1.91 -4.09 9.07
C GLY A 107 1.55 -3.89 10.54
N PRO A 108 1.66 -4.91 11.41
CA PRO A 108 1.28 -4.81 12.82
C PRO A 108 2.19 -3.86 13.62
N THR A 109 3.44 -3.70 13.18
CA THR A 109 4.44 -2.82 13.78
C THR A 109 5.52 -2.51 12.76
N ILE A 110 6.28 -1.45 13.01
CA ILE A 110 7.47 -1.10 12.21
C ILE A 110 8.43 -2.30 12.17
N GLY A 111 8.93 -2.59 10.97
CA GLY A 111 9.85 -3.69 10.71
C GLY A 111 9.16 -5.03 10.50
N TYR A 112 7.83 -5.07 10.47
CA TYR A 112 7.08 -6.31 10.33
C TYR A 112 5.91 -6.17 9.34
N GLN A 113 5.82 -7.10 8.39
CA GLN A 113 4.72 -7.13 7.42
C GLN A 113 4.20 -8.56 7.26
N LEU A 114 2.91 -8.75 7.52
CA LEU A 114 2.17 -9.92 7.09
C LEU A 114 1.81 -9.73 5.61
N TYR A 115 2.34 -10.60 4.77
CA TYR A 115 2.22 -10.54 3.33
C TYR A 115 1.42 -11.72 2.79
N SER A 116 0.17 -11.46 2.41
CA SER A 116 -0.69 -12.47 1.81
C SER A 116 -0.08 -13.00 0.51
N ILE A 117 -0.03 -14.32 0.35
CA ILE A 117 0.31 -14.98 -0.92
C ILE A 117 -0.79 -15.94 -1.35
N PHE A 118 -1.11 -15.95 -2.64
CA PHE A 118 -2.21 -16.73 -3.22
C PHE A 118 -1.70 -17.63 -4.35
N PRO A 119 -2.10 -18.92 -4.42
CA PRO A 119 -1.57 -19.83 -5.44
C PRO A 119 -1.79 -19.37 -6.90
N ASP A 120 -2.87 -18.65 -7.15
CA ASP A 120 -3.29 -18.16 -8.47
C ASP A 120 -2.68 -16.79 -8.84
N SER A 121 -1.90 -16.19 -7.94
CA SER A 121 -1.22 -14.92 -8.21
C SER A 121 -0.02 -15.08 -9.14
N ASN A 122 0.13 -14.13 -10.05
CA ASN A 122 1.30 -14.07 -10.92
C ASN A 122 2.55 -13.69 -10.12
N LEU A 123 3.66 -14.40 -10.37
CA LEU A 123 4.95 -14.19 -9.71
C LEU A 123 5.43 -12.73 -9.78
N VAL A 124 5.29 -12.09 -10.94
CA VAL A 124 5.72 -10.71 -11.16
C VAL A 124 4.79 -9.74 -10.44
N GLU A 125 3.48 -9.97 -10.45
CA GLU A 125 2.55 -9.14 -9.68
C GLU A 125 2.85 -9.24 -8.17
N THR A 126 3.01 -10.45 -7.64
CA THR A 126 3.40 -10.69 -6.24
C THR A 126 4.72 -9.97 -5.91
N TYR A 127 5.70 -10.00 -6.81
CA TYR A 127 6.96 -9.27 -6.62
C TYR A 127 6.78 -7.74 -6.62
N LEU A 128 5.99 -7.20 -7.55
CA LEU A 128 5.73 -5.76 -7.63
C LEU A 128 4.93 -5.26 -6.42
N PHE A 129 4.04 -6.08 -5.87
CA PHE A 129 3.30 -5.72 -4.67
C PHE A 129 4.18 -5.74 -3.42
N LEU A 130 5.20 -6.60 -3.36
CA LEU A 130 6.23 -6.56 -2.32
C LEU A 130 7.05 -5.25 -2.36
N ILE A 131 7.45 -4.79 -3.55
CA ILE A 131 8.13 -3.49 -3.74
C ILE A 131 7.25 -2.34 -3.22
N HIS A 132 5.95 -2.39 -3.52
CA HIS A 132 4.99 -1.40 -3.04
C HIS A 132 4.92 -1.36 -1.50
N ILE A 133 4.96 -2.51 -0.83
CA ILE A 133 4.98 -2.59 0.64
C ILE A 133 6.24 -2.00 1.24
N TYR A 134 7.40 -2.20 0.61
CA TYR A 134 8.64 -1.58 1.09
C TYR A 134 8.53 -0.06 1.12
N TYR A 135 7.87 0.53 0.11
CA TYR A 135 7.64 1.97 0.10
C TYR A 135 6.76 2.41 1.27
N HIS A 136 5.67 1.70 1.55
CA HIS A 136 4.80 2.02 2.69
C HIS A 136 5.54 1.92 4.01
N GLU A 137 6.31 0.86 4.21
CA GLU A 137 7.16 0.66 5.38
C GLU A 137 8.13 1.84 5.57
N ILE A 138 8.86 2.21 4.50
CA ILE A 138 9.80 3.33 4.55
C ILE A 138 9.08 4.68 4.70
N SER A 139 7.88 4.84 4.16
CA SER A 139 7.12 6.07 4.37
C SER A 139 6.77 6.26 5.85
N PHE A 140 6.38 5.18 6.53
CA PHE A 140 5.96 5.22 7.93
C PHE A 140 7.10 5.60 8.88
N ILE A 141 8.31 5.05 8.70
CA ILE A 141 9.47 5.42 9.53
C ILE A 141 9.88 6.89 9.40
N ASN A 142 9.43 7.56 8.33
CA ASN A 142 9.74 8.94 8.02
C ASN A 142 8.59 9.91 8.36
N TYR A 143 7.52 9.43 8.99
CA TYR A 143 6.42 10.29 9.41
C TYR A 143 6.89 11.36 10.39
N THR A 144 6.39 12.58 10.18
CA THR A 144 6.46 13.65 11.17
C THR A 144 5.59 13.31 12.38
N GLN A 145 5.73 14.09 13.47
CA GLN A 145 4.83 13.99 14.61
C GLN A 145 3.36 14.19 14.21
N ARG A 146 3.09 15.10 13.27
CA ARG A 146 1.73 15.32 12.75
C ARG A 146 1.23 14.13 11.94
N SER A 147 2.05 13.58 11.05
CA SER A 147 1.71 12.40 10.25
C SER A 147 1.43 11.17 11.13
N LEU A 148 2.25 10.94 12.16
CA LEU A 148 2.00 9.90 13.18
C LEU A 148 0.66 10.16 13.89
N TYR A 149 0.46 11.37 14.40
CA TYR A 149 -0.77 11.73 15.11
C TYR A 149 -2.02 11.47 14.26
N VAL A 150 -2.08 11.93 13.01
CA VAL A 150 -3.27 11.76 12.16
C VAL A 150 -3.45 10.31 11.71
N SER A 151 -2.39 9.52 11.61
CA SER A 151 -2.51 8.08 11.32
C SER A 151 -3.28 7.34 12.44
N GLU A 152 -3.15 7.81 13.68
CA GLU A 152 -3.78 7.23 14.87
C GLU A 152 -5.09 7.94 15.28
N ASN A 153 -5.25 9.24 14.95
CA ASN A 153 -6.30 10.11 15.50
C ASN A 153 -7.17 10.80 14.42
N ASN A 154 -7.50 10.11 13.33
CA ASN A 154 -8.25 10.68 12.20
C ASN A 154 -9.79 10.68 12.34
N HIS A 155 -10.33 10.72 13.56
CA HIS A 155 -11.79 10.74 13.78
C HIS A 155 -12.43 12.13 13.65
N LYS A 156 -11.63 13.19 13.66
CA LYS A 156 -12.06 14.56 13.39
C LYS A 156 -11.85 14.90 11.92
N LYS A 157 -12.70 15.75 11.35
CA LYS A 157 -12.67 16.07 9.91
C LYS A 157 -11.32 16.59 9.43
N GLU A 158 -10.73 17.54 10.14
CA GLU A 158 -9.44 18.14 9.78
C GLU A 158 -8.31 17.11 9.83
N ASP A 159 -8.22 16.35 10.94
CA ASP A 159 -7.25 15.26 11.09
C ASP A 159 -7.44 14.18 10.02
N TYR A 160 -8.67 13.90 9.61
CA TYR A 160 -8.95 12.97 8.53
C TYR A 160 -8.52 13.48 7.16
N LEU A 161 -8.71 14.76 6.85
CA LEU A 161 -8.24 15.33 5.59
C LEU A 161 -6.72 15.26 5.48
N ASP A 162 -5.99 15.55 6.56
CA ASP A 162 -4.54 15.38 6.60
C ASP A 162 -4.13 13.91 6.47
N TYR A 163 -4.85 13.00 7.13
CA TYR A 163 -4.67 11.56 6.94
C TYR A 163 -4.92 11.12 5.48
N LEU A 164 -5.94 11.68 4.80
CA LEU A 164 -6.18 11.41 3.38
C LEU A 164 -5.06 11.91 2.50
N LYS A 165 -4.52 13.11 2.75
CA LYS A 165 -3.37 13.63 2.00
C LYS A 165 -2.17 12.69 2.15
N LEU A 166 -1.91 12.23 3.38
CA LEU A 166 -0.84 11.27 3.68
C LEU A 166 -1.02 9.96 2.90
N LEU A 167 -2.23 9.38 2.94
CA LEU A 167 -2.55 8.17 2.19
C LEU A 167 -2.42 8.36 0.68
N ILE A 168 -2.96 9.45 0.13
CA ILE A 168 -2.92 9.77 -1.32
C ILE A 168 -1.47 9.91 -1.78
N GLN A 169 -0.64 10.60 -1.01
CA GLN A 169 0.78 10.72 -1.30
C GLN A 169 1.47 9.35 -1.32
N ASN A 170 1.31 8.56 -0.24
CA ASN A 170 2.06 7.33 -0.07
C ASN A 170 1.64 6.27 -1.09
N GLU A 171 0.33 6.11 -1.29
CA GLU A 171 -0.19 5.27 -2.36
C GLU A 171 0.24 5.79 -3.73
N GLY A 172 0.24 7.11 -3.94
CA GLY A 172 0.61 7.69 -5.22
C GLY A 172 2.02 7.33 -5.65
N ILE A 173 2.99 7.56 -4.77
CA ILE A 173 4.40 7.30 -5.07
C ILE A 173 4.69 5.80 -5.09
N GLY A 174 4.18 5.05 -4.10
CA GLY A 174 4.36 3.60 -4.02
C GLY A 174 3.80 2.88 -5.26
N ASN A 175 2.65 3.33 -5.79
CA ASN A 175 2.08 2.77 -7.01
C ASN A 175 2.79 3.27 -8.26
N TYR A 176 3.21 4.55 -8.30
CA TYR A 176 3.99 5.09 -9.41
C TYR A 176 5.29 4.30 -9.63
N ALA A 177 5.95 3.87 -8.54
CA ALA A 177 7.20 3.12 -8.58
C ALA A 177 7.11 1.78 -9.34
N VAL A 178 5.91 1.20 -9.45
CA VAL A 178 5.68 -0.13 -10.03
C VAL A 178 4.72 -0.14 -11.21
N ILE A 179 4.04 0.98 -11.50
CA ILE A 179 2.93 0.98 -12.46
C ILE A 179 3.35 0.61 -13.89
N LYS A 180 4.51 1.06 -14.35
CA LYS A 180 5.01 0.75 -15.69
C LYS A 180 5.29 -0.75 -15.86
N ASP A 181 5.78 -1.40 -14.81
CA ASP A 181 6.04 -2.83 -14.80
C ASP A 181 4.73 -3.63 -14.74
N LEU A 182 3.73 -3.16 -13.98
CA LEU A 182 2.38 -3.71 -14.00
C LEU A 182 1.73 -3.61 -15.38
N GLU A 183 1.80 -2.45 -16.04
CA GLU A 183 1.27 -2.28 -17.40
C GLU A 183 1.98 -3.19 -18.42
N THR A 184 3.29 -3.39 -18.25
CA THR A 184 4.08 -4.30 -19.08
C THR A 184 3.67 -5.76 -18.85
N LEU A 185 3.50 -6.17 -17.59
CA LEU A 185 2.99 -7.49 -17.22
C LEU A 185 1.65 -7.79 -17.90
N LYS A 186 0.69 -6.85 -17.83
CA LYS A 186 -0.63 -7.03 -18.46
C LYS A 186 -0.54 -7.21 -19.97
N LYS A 187 0.34 -6.45 -20.65
CA LYS A 187 0.56 -6.59 -22.10
C LYS A 187 1.15 -7.96 -22.48
N GLN A 188 1.95 -8.56 -21.59
CA GLN A 188 2.61 -9.85 -21.84
C GLN A 188 1.72 -11.07 -21.60
N ILE A 189 0.76 -10.99 -20.66
CA ILE A 189 -0.12 -12.12 -20.33
C ILE A 189 -1.30 -12.18 -21.30
N THR A 190 -2.33 -11.37 -21.08
CA THR A 190 -3.53 -11.27 -21.92
C THR A 190 -4.28 -9.98 -21.59
N SER A 191 -5.18 -9.54 -22.48
CA SER A 191 -6.08 -8.42 -22.22
C SER A 191 -7.04 -8.64 -21.04
N ASN A 192 -7.29 -9.89 -20.66
CA ASN A 192 -8.26 -10.30 -19.64
C ASN A 192 -7.64 -10.64 -18.28
N TYR A 193 -6.35 -10.37 -18.10
CA TYR A 193 -5.68 -10.58 -16.81
C TYR A 193 -6.34 -9.77 -15.69
N LYS A 194 -6.63 -10.44 -14.57
CA LYS A 194 -7.16 -9.83 -13.34
C LYS A 194 -6.04 -9.81 -12.30
N TYR A 195 -5.73 -8.63 -11.81
CA TYR A 195 -4.77 -8.41 -10.73
C TYR A 195 -5.33 -8.92 -9.41
N ASN A 196 -4.54 -9.67 -8.65
CA ASN A 196 -4.90 -10.13 -7.31
C ASN A 196 -4.58 -9.11 -6.22
N TYR A 197 -3.47 -8.38 -6.37
CA TYR A 197 -3.01 -7.37 -5.43
C TYR A 197 -3.40 -5.97 -5.88
N PHE A 198 -3.14 -5.63 -7.15
CA PHE A 198 -3.43 -4.31 -7.70
C PHE A 198 -4.80 -4.25 -8.37
N LYS A 199 -5.86 -4.59 -7.63
CA LYS A 199 -7.22 -4.71 -8.19
C LYS A 199 -7.73 -3.46 -8.91
N TYR A 200 -7.24 -2.28 -8.53
CA TYR A 200 -7.55 -1.00 -9.16
C TYR A 200 -6.73 -0.71 -10.44
N ALA A 201 -5.66 -1.46 -10.75
CA ALA A 201 -4.73 -1.16 -11.84
C ALA A 201 -5.40 -1.13 -13.23
N ASN A 202 -6.49 -1.89 -13.41
CA ASN A 202 -7.28 -1.86 -14.64
C ASN A 202 -8.08 -0.55 -14.84
N LYS A 203 -8.20 0.26 -13.79
CA LYS A 203 -9.01 1.48 -13.75
C LYS A 203 -8.19 2.78 -13.77
N ILE A 204 -6.85 2.70 -13.73
CA ILE A 204 -5.95 3.86 -13.58
C ILE A 204 -6.06 4.90 -14.70
N ASN A 205 -6.42 4.46 -15.91
CA ASN A 205 -6.54 5.32 -17.09
C ASN A 205 -8.00 5.75 -17.36
N ASP A 206 -8.94 5.39 -16.48
CA ASP A 206 -10.35 5.81 -16.59
C ASP A 206 -10.51 7.24 -16.06
N LYS A 207 -10.58 8.20 -16.99
CA LYS A 207 -10.78 9.62 -16.67
C LYS A 207 -12.11 9.88 -15.93
N ASN A 208 -13.16 9.14 -16.24
CA ASN A 208 -14.45 9.32 -15.56
C ASN A 208 -14.37 8.84 -14.11
N LEU A 209 -13.64 7.73 -13.87
CA LEU A 209 -13.38 7.27 -12.51
C LEU A 209 -12.52 8.28 -11.74
N LEU A 210 -11.44 8.79 -12.34
CA LEU A 210 -10.61 9.83 -11.72
C LEU A 210 -11.45 11.02 -11.27
N VAL A 211 -12.32 11.55 -12.15
CA VAL A 211 -13.24 12.66 -11.82
C VAL A 211 -14.14 12.29 -10.64
N LYS A 212 -14.75 11.10 -10.64
CA LYS A 212 -15.59 10.65 -9.51
C LYS A 212 -14.81 10.56 -8.19
N CYS A 213 -13.56 10.06 -8.24
CA CYS A 213 -12.70 9.99 -7.06
C CYS A 213 -12.39 11.39 -6.52
N LEU A 214 -12.02 12.32 -7.40
CA LEU A 214 -11.72 13.72 -7.06
C LEU A 214 -12.95 14.46 -6.53
N GLU A 215 -14.12 14.28 -7.14
CA GLU A 215 -15.39 14.82 -6.65
C GLU A 215 -15.73 14.31 -5.25
N THR A 216 -15.49 13.02 -5.00
CA THR A 216 -15.69 12.40 -3.68
C THR A 216 -14.78 13.06 -2.64
N LEU A 217 -13.50 13.26 -2.95
CA LEU A 217 -12.56 13.94 -2.06
C LEU A 217 -13.01 15.39 -1.75
N ASN A 218 -13.44 16.13 -2.77
CA ASN A 218 -13.96 17.49 -2.62
C ASN A 218 -15.28 17.56 -1.84
N GLN A 219 -16.15 16.55 -1.98
CA GLN A 219 -17.35 16.45 -1.16
C GLN A 219 -16.99 16.28 0.32
N ILE A 220 -16.03 15.40 0.64
CA ILE A 220 -15.57 15.16 2.02
C ILE A 220 -15.00 16.45 2.63
N SER A 221 -14.16 17.19 1.90
CA SER A 221 -13.56 18.44 2.43
C SER A 221 -14.60 19.51 2.74
N ARG A 222 -15.69 19.58 1.98
CA ARG A 222 -16.78 20.54 2.14
C ARG A 222 -17.86 20.10 3.15
N MET A 223 -17.80 18.89 3.70
CA MET A 223 -18.75 18.46 4.73
C MET A 223 -18.63 19.31 6.00
N SER A 224 -19.76 19.55 6.67
CA SER A 224 -19.75 20.05 8.05
C SER A 224 -19.17 19.00 9.00
N ASN A 225 -18.67 19.42 10.16
CA ASN A 225 -18.10 18.50 11.15
C ASN A 225 -19.16 17.48 11.62
N ASP A 226 -20.39 17.92 11.90
CA ASP A 226 -21.49 17.04 12.31
C ASP A 226 -21.80 15.95 11.27
N ASN A 227 -21.80 16.32 9.98
CA ASN A 227 -22.03 15.37 8.90
C ASN A 227 -20.85 14.41 8.75
N PHE A 228 -19.62 14.92 8.88
CA PHE A 228 -18.43 14.08 8.83
C PHE A 228 -18.44 13.03 9.93
N GLU A 229 -18.64 13.42 11.19
CA GLU A 229 -18.68 12.49 12.33
C GLU A 229 -19.77 11.42 12.16
N LYS A 230 -20.96 11.84 11.70
CA LYS A 230 -22.08 10.92 11.43
C LYS A 230 -21.76 9.89 10.35
N TYR A 231 -20.97 10.25 9.33
CA TYR A 231 -20.71 9.41 8.15
C TYR A 231 -19.29 8.86 8.06
N TYR A 232 -18.40 9.14 9.02
CA TYR A 232 -16.98 8.79 9.01
C TYR A 232 -16.71 7.34 8.57
N LYS A 233 -17.38 6.35 9.18
CA LYS A 233 -17.20 4.93 8.84
C LYS A 233 -17.57 4.63 7.38
N LYS A 234 -18.65 5.24 6.88
CA LYS A 234 -19.11 5.08 5.51
C LYS A 234 -18.15 5.75 4.52
N ILE A 235 -17.65 6.93 4.85
CA ILE A 235 -16.64 7.64 4.05
C ILE A 235 -15.39 6.77 3.91
N ASN A 236 -14.85 6.28 5.03
CA ASN A 236 -13.65 5.44 5.05
C ASN A 236 -13.83 4.14 4.23
N HIS A 237 -15.04 3.56 4.25
CA HIS A 237 -15.35 2.40 3.42
C HIS A 237 -15.40 2.75 1.92
N ILE A 238 -16.04 3.87 1.55
CA ILE A 238 -16.19 4.28 0.15
C ILE A 238 -14.83 4.53 -0.50
N ILE A 239 -13.96 5.31 0.15
CA ILE A 239 -12.68 5.73 -0.45
C ILE A 239 -11.66 4.58 -0.59
N LYS A 240 -11.85 3.50 0.19
CA LYS A 240 -11.02 2.28 0.16
C LYS A 240 -11.69 1.15 -0.64
N SER A 241 -12.86 1.37 -1.21
CA SER A 241 -13.60 0.34 -1.94
C SER A 241 -12.91 0.00 -3.27
N GLU A 242 -13.02 -1.25 -3.71
CA GLU A 242 -12.50 -1.66 -5.02
C GLU A 242 -13.21 -0.95 -6.19
N GLU A 243 -14.46 -0.51 -5.99
CA GLU A 243 -15.24 0.21 -6.99
C GLU A 243 -14.86 1.67 -7.15
N LEU A 244 -14.46 2.31 -6.05
CA LEU A 244 -13.98 3.68 -6.01
C LEU A 244 -12.68 3.77 -5.18
N PRO A 245 -11.56 3.24 -5.69
CA PRO A 245 -10.27 3.21 -4.98
C PRO A 245 -9.61 4.60 -5.05
N ALA A 246 -10.26 5.58 -4.43
CA ALA A 246 -10.00 7.00 -4.62
C ALA A 246 -8.57 7.37 -4.23
N ILE A 247 -8.06 6.81 -3.15
CA ILE A 247 -6.69 7.07 -2.67
C ILE A 247 -5.67 6.65 -3.74
N ASN A 248 -5.76 5.42 -4.26
CA ASN A 248 -4.82 4.89 -5.24
C ASN A 248 -4.91 5.64 -6.58
N ILE A 249 -6.12 5.90 -7.08
CA ILE A 249 -6.34 6.55 -8.37
C ILE A 249 -5.88 8.01 -8.34
N ILE A 250 -6.27 8.77 -7.32
CA ILE A 250 -5.87 10.17 -7.16
C ILE A 250 -4.36 10.24 -6.95
N GLY A 251 -3.82 9.43 -6.02
CA GLY A 251 -2.39 9.43 -5.71
C GLY A 251 -1.53 9.15 -6.93
N LEU A 252 -1.85 8.10 -7.69
CA LEU A 252 -1.10 7.72 -8.88
C LEU A 252 -1.21 8.78 -9.98
N HIS A 253 -2.39 9.38 -10.16
CA HIS A 253 -2.57 10.50 -11.09
C HIS A 253 -1.68 11.69 -10.70
N MET A 254 -1.73 12.10 -9.44
CA MET A 254 -0.92 13.21 -8.92
C MET A 254 0.58 12.95 -9.07
N ALA A 255 1.05 11.76 -8.69
CA ALA A 255 2.45 11.38 -8.85
C ALA A 255 2.88 11.44 -10.32
N ASN A 256 2.06 10.93 -11.24
CA ASN A 256 2.32 11.00 -12.67
C ASN A 256 2.43 12.45 -13.18
N SER A 257 1.51 13.33 -12.77
CA SER A 257 1.50 14.73 -13.23
C SER A 257 2.70 15.51 -12.68
N ILE A 258 3.08 15.29 -11.42
CA ILE A 258 4.30 15.84 -10.83
C ILE A 258 5.54 15.35 -11.58
N ALA A 259 5.67 14.04 -11.81
CA ALA A 259 6.83 13.48 -12.51
C ALA A 259 6.94 14.01 -13.95
N LYS A 260 5.83 14.22 -14.65
CA LYS A 260 5.82 14.78 -16.00
C LYS A 260 6.24 16.25 -16.03
N ALA A 261 5.82 17.04 -15.05
CA ALA A 261 6.12 18.47 -15.00
C ALA A 261 7.52 18.78 -14.46
N PHE A 262 7.98 18.04 -13.45
CA PHE A 262 9.18 18.36 -12.68
C PHE A 262 10.24 17.25 -12.68
N GLY A 263 9.99 16.14 -13.38
CA GLY A 263 10.87 14.97 -13.40
C GLY A 263 10.63 13.98 -12.25
N GLU A 264 10.96 12.71 -12.50
CA GLU A 264 10.75 11.59 -11.57
C GLU A 264 11.47 11.77 -10.23
N SER A 265 12.64 12.42 -10.22
CA SER A 265 13.40 12.72 -9.00
C SER A 265 12.64 13.62 -8.02
N THR A 266 11.61 14.35 -8.47
CA THR A 266 10.77 15.20 -7.62
C THR A 266 9.80 14.37 -6.77
N LEU A 267 9.57 13.10 -7.13
CA LEU A 267 8.81 12.15 -6.30
C LEU A 267 9.64 11.55 -5.16
N ILE A 268 10.94 11.85 -5.10
CA ILE A 268 11.75 11.57 -3.91
C ILE A 268 11.23 12.45 -2.79
N GLN A 269 10.56 11.81 -1.84
CA GLN A 269 10.10 12.48 -0.63
C GLN A 269 11.30 12.97 0.18
N VAL A 270 11.12 13.94 1.06
CA VAL A 270 12.20 14.34 1.98
C VAL A 270 11.80 13.89 3.37
N TYR A 271 12.79 13.51 4.18
CA TYR A 271 12.58 13.16 5.58
C TYR A 271 11.75 14.22 6.30
N LYS A 272 10.72 13.79 7.05
CA LYS A 272 9.83 14.68 7.81
C LYS A 272 9.09 15.75 6.98
N VAL A 273 8.82 15.48 5.70
CA VAL A 273 7.97 16.38 4.90
C VAL A 273 6.51 15.97 4.99
N GLU A 274 5.68 16.96 5.36
CA GLU A 274 4.22 16.83 5.36
C GLU A 274 3.67 16.64 3.95
N PRO A 275 2.53 15.95 3.79
CA PRO A 275 1.97 15.65 2.47
C PRO A 275 1.51 16.88 1.68
N ASP A 276 1.43 18.04 2.32
CA ASP A 276 1.12 19.32 1.68
C ASP A 276 2.09 19.66 0.53
N ASN A 277 3.37 19.29 0.61
CA ASN A 277 4.31 19.53 -0.48
C ASN A 277 3.94 18.76 -1.75
N PHE A 278 3.48 17.51 -1.61
CA PHE A 278 3.02 16.71 -2.74
C PHE A 278 1.78 17.34 -3.42
N PHE A 279 0.85 17.87 -2.63
CA PHE A 279 -0.32 18.59 -3.15
C PHE A 279 0.04 19.93 -3.81
N ASN A 280 1.01 20.66 -3.26
CA ASN A 280 1.53 21.90 -3.87
C ASN A 280 2.20 21.64 -5.20
N LEU A 281 3.09 20.65 -5.28
CA LEU A 281 3.72 20.24 -6.52
C LEU A 281 2.68 19.86 -7.57
N TYR A 282 1.65 19.10 -7.20
CA TYR A 282 0.58 18.77 -8.13
C TYR A 282 -0.19 20.01 -8.62
N LYS A 283 -0.48 20.97 -7.73
CA LYS A 283 -1.11 22.24 -8.12
C LYS A 283 -0.27 23.02 -9.12
N GLU A 284 1.05 23.03 -8.95
CA GLU A 284 2.00 23.71 -9.82
C GLU A 284 2.26 22.95 -11.13
N SER A 285 1.89 21.67 -11.22
CA SER A 285 2.14 20.84 -12.42
C SER A 285 1.32 21.26 -13.64
N GLY A 286 0.33 22.15 -13.48
CA GLY A 286 -0.56 22.61 -14.54
C GLY A 286 -1.56 21.56 -15.03
N ASP A 287 -1.80 20.50 -14.24
CA ASP A 287 -2.75 19.44 -14.59
C ASP A 287 -4.19 19.99 -14.61
N PRO A 288 -5.02 19.65 -15.62
CA PRO A 288 -6.38 20.18 -15.74
C PRO A 288 -7.30 19.79 -14.58
N TYR A 289 -6.94 18.79 -13.77
CA TYR A 289 -7.72 18.36 -12.61
C TYR A 289 -7.33 19.05 -11.29
N VAL A 290 -6.39 20.00 -11.31
CA VAL A 290 -5.97 20.75 -10.10
C VAL A 290 -7.13 21.47 -9.42
N ASP A 291 -8.10 21.99 -10.19
CA ASP A 291 -9.25 22.71 -9.62
C ASP A 291 -10.13 21.87 -8.70
N PHE A 292 -10.09 20.54 -8.81
CA PHE A 292 -10.86 19.64 -7.95
C PHE A 292 -10.30 19.56 -6.52
N ILE A 293 -9.00 19.79 -6.34
CA ILE A 293 -8.34 19.63 -5.03
C ILE A 293 -8.09 20.96 -4.31
N LYS A 294 -8.44 22.09 -4.94
CA LYS A 294 -8.15 23.43 -4.40
C LYS A 294 -8.73 23.68 -3.00
N ASP A 295 -9.86 23.05 -2.67
CA ASP A 295 -10.53 23.19 -1.38
C ASP A 295 -10.12 22.10 -0.38
N VAL A 296 -9.40 21.07 -0.84
CA VAL A 296 -8.79 20.03 0.00
C VAL A 296 -7.49 20.57 0.60
N TYR A 297 -6.84 21.50 -0.09
CA TYR A 297 -5.64 22.19 0.35
C TYR A 297 -5.99 23.55 0.94
N GLN A 298 -5.90 23.69 2.26
CA GLN A 298 -5.69 24.99 2.90
C GLN A 298 -4.32 24.94 3.57
N PRO A 299 -3.37 25.82 3.20
CA PRO A 299 -2.09 25.86 3.90
C PRO A 299 -2.35 26.13 5.37
N ILE A 300 -1.70 25.36 6.24
CA ILE A 300 -1.69 25.64 7.67
C ILE A 300 -1.12 27.06 7.82
N LYS A 301 -1.91 27.99 8.36
CA LYS A 301 -1.39 29.27 8.81
C LYS A 301 -0.52 28.97 10.03
N ILE A 302 0.80 28.98 9.83
CA ILE A 302 1.78 28.97 10.91
C ILE A 302 1.77 30.34 11.59
#